data_AF-A0A182IU76-F1
#
_entry.id   AF-A0A182IU76-F1
#
_cell.length_a   1.000
_cell.length_b   1.000
_cell.length_c   1.000
_cell.angle_alpha   90.00
_cell.angle_beta   90.00
_cell.angle_gamma   90.00
#
_symmetry.space_group_name_H-M   'P 1'
#
loop_
_entity.id
_entity.type
_entity.pdbx_description
1 polymer ?
#
loop_
_entity_poly.entity_id
_entity_poly.type
_entity_poly.pdbx_seq_one_letter_code
_entity_poly.pdbx_strand_id
1 'polypeptide(L)'
;MNCKQNAFVAENGEEIEKSCTISKMVLFEHTWIIEPSDLTPHCPRCEIVTGTVRWELNGCLGKQGPCVNCGGPYLKLVSEPPRAANITIHEEGLDRRIWLPLGQYTLQPNGKLHVAVMVDSNANDPGRRKRRKIVSTFSLYMNIFVDPAEVSDD
;
A
#
# COMPACT_ATOMS: atom_id res chain seq x y z
N MET A 1 6.03 -28.71 -1.15
CA MET A 1 4.81 -27.92 -0.80
C MET A 1 3.61 -28.80 -1.15
N ASN A 2 2.66 -29.02 -0.23
CA ASN A 2 1.54 -29.94 -0.50
C ASN A 2 0.32 -29.18 -1.02
N CYS A 3 0.13 -29.19 -2.34
CA CYS A 3 -1.16 -28.88 -2.95
C CYS A 3 -2.11 -30.04 -2.66
N LYS A 4 -3.16 -29.80 -1.86
CA LYS A 4 -4.24 -30.79 -1.72
C LYS A 4 -5.02 -30.84 -3.02
N GLN A 5 -4.78 -31.90 -3.79
CA GLN A 5 -5.51 -32.23 -5.01
C GLN A 5 -6.94 -32.66 -4.63
N ASN A 6 -7.88 -31.72 -4.58
CA ASN A 6 -9.29 -32.09 -4.59
C ASN A 6 -9.69 -32.33 -6.05
N ALA A 7 -9.59 -33.58 -6.50
CA ALA A 7 -10.09 -33.98 -7.80
C ALA A 7 -11.62 -34.03 -7.77
N PHE A 8 -12.27 -33.11 -8.48
CA PHE A 8 -13.66 -33.25 -8.89
C PHE A 8 -13.67 -33.79 -10.32
N VAL A 9 -14.39 -34.88 -10.54
CA VAL A 9 -14.65 -35.45 -11.87
C VAL A 9 -16.02 -34.94 -12.31
N ALA A 10 -16.09 -34.18 -13.40
CA ALA A 10 -17.37 -33.90 -14.04
C ALA A 10 -17.82 -35.14 -14.82
N GLU A 11 -19.12 -35.44 -14.78
CA GLU A 11 -19.73 -36.67 -15.30
C GLU A 11 -19.64 -36.86 -16.84
N ASN A 12 -18.99 -35.95 -17.58
CA ASN A 12 -19.04 -35.90 -19.05
C ASN A 12 -17.71 -36.18 -19.78
N GLY A 13 -16.64 -36.61 -19.11
CA GLY A 13 -15.42 -37.06 -19.80
C GLY A 13 -14.57 -35.95 -20.47
N GLU A 14 -14.80 -34.68 -20.15
CA GLU A 14 -13.85 -33.59 -20.47
C GLU A 14 -12.70 -33.57 -19.45
N GLU A 15 -11.46 -33.50 -19.93
CA GLU A 15 -10.28 -33.23 -19.08
C GLU A 15 -10.40 -31.81 -18.51
N ILE A 16 -10.73 -31.71 -17.23
CA ILE A 16 -10.68 -30.44 -16.51
C ILE A 16 -9.20 -30.15 -16.23
N GLU A 17 -8.62 -29.18 -16.95
CA GLU A 17 -7.31 -28.60 -16.62
C GLU A 17 -7.31 -28.20 -15.13
N LYS A 18 -6.48 -28.89 -14.33
CA LYS A 18 -6.42 -28.71 -12.89
C LYS A 18 -5.61 -27.46 -12.54
N SER A 19 -6.14 -26.26 -12.76
CA SER A 19 -5.48 -25.05 -12.23
C SER A 19 -5.41 -25.13 -10.70
N CYS A 20 -4.21 -25.01 -10.11
CA CYS A 20 -4.09 -24.91 -8.66
C CYS A 20 -3.90 -23.44 -8.26
N THR A 21 -4.66 -22.99 -7.25
CA THR A 21 -4.54 -21.63 -6.72
C THR A 21 -3.89 -21.71 -5.35
N ILE A 22 -2.73 -21.08 -5.20
CA ILE A 22 -2.05 -20.93 -3.91
C ILE A 22 -2.29 -19.51 -3.41
N SER A 23 -2.96 -19.38 -2.27
CA SER A 23 -3.09 -18.09 -1.59
C SER A 23 -1.89 -17.88 -0.67
N LYS A 24 -1.13 -16.82 -0.88
CA LYS A 24 -0.01 -16.42 -0.03
C LYS A 24 -0.18 -14.99 0.44
N MET A 25 0.04 -14.76 1.74
CA MET A 25 0.25 -13.41 2.25
C MET A 25 1.69 -12.98 1.94
N VAL A 26 1.86 -11.81 1.32
CA VAL A 26 3.15 -11.22 1.00
C VAL A 26 3.24 -9.85 1.67
N LEU A 27 4.37 -9.61 2.34
CA LEU A 27 4.70 -8.32 2.97
C LEU A 27 5.52 -7.49 1.99
N PHE A 28 5.11 -6.25 1.77
CA PHE A 28 5.82 -5.26 0.98
C PHE A 28 6.13 -4.06 1.86
N GLU A 29 7.37 -3.59 1.81
CA GLU A 29 7.78 -2.35 2.46
C GLU A 29 8.25 -1.37 1.39
N HIS A 30 7.81 -0.13 1.52
CA HIS A 30 8.22 0.97 0.66
C HIS A 30 8.67 2.15 1.50
N THR A 31 9.88 2.63 1.24
CA THR A 31 10.43 3.83 1.85
C THR A 31 10.47 4.95 0.83
N TRP A 32 9.84 6.07 1.17
CA TRP A 32 9.84 7.27 0.36
C TRP A 32 10.44 8.45 1.11
N ILE A 33 11.48 9.06 0.53
CA ILE A 33 12.15 10.23 1.10
C ILE A 33 11.57 11.48 0.46
N ILE A 34 11.00 12.36 1.28
CA ILE A 34 10.48 13.67 0.84
C ILE A 34 11.45 14.75 1.27
N GLU A 35 11.88 15.56 0.30
CA GLU A 35 12.59 16.79 0.55
C GLU A 35 11.56 17.93 0.71
N PRO A 36 11.42 18.51 1.91
CA PRO A 36 10.55 19.66 2.09
C PRO A 36 11.14 20.86 1.34
N SER A 37 10.36 21.40 0.39
CA SER A 37 10.71 22.65 -0.32
C SER A 37 10.08 23.83 0.40
N ASP A 38 10.87 24.87 0.63
CA ASP A 38 10.44 26.11 1.27
C ASP A 38 9.83 27.12 0.30
N LEU A 39 10.04 26.92 -1.02
CA LEU A 39 9.66 27.89 -2.05
C LEU A 39 8.22 27.72 -2.54
N THR A 40 7.68 26.50 -2.55
CA THR A 40 6.32 26.23 -3.02
C THR A 40 5.64 25.10 -2.24
N PRO A 41 4.39 25.31 -1.76
CA PRO A 41 3.54 24.22 -1.29
C PRO A 41 3.32 23.25 -2.45
N HIS A 42 3.97 22.11 -2.41
CA HIS A 42 3.75 21.04 -3.38
C HIS A 42 3.06 19.86 -2.69
N CYS A 43 2.30 19.10 -3.47
CA CYS A 43 1.61 17.90 -3.03
C CYS A 43 2.42 16.71 -3.53
N PRO A 44 3.53 16.33 -2.84
CA PRO A 44 4.37 15.25 -3.32
C PRO A 44 3.52 13.98 -3.40
N ARG A 45 3.69 13.22 -4.49
CA ARG A 45 3.01 11.94 -4.72
C ARG A 45 4.06 10.90 -5.08
N CYS A 46 3.85 9.68 -4.60
CA CYS A 46 4.66 8.53 -4.92
C CYS A 46 3.75 7.38 -5.37
N GLU A 47 4.11 6.74 -6.48
CA GLU A 47 3.47 5.49 -6.90
C GLU A 47 4.19 4.31 -6.23
N ILE A 48 3.42 3.43 -5.58
CA ILE A 48 3.91 2.22 -4.91
C ILE A 48 3.31 1.02 -5.63
N VAL A 49 4.14 0.06 -6.03
CA VAL A 49 3.70 -1.17 -6.72
C VAL A 49 3.90 -2.37 -5.80
N THR A 50 2.85 -3.13 -5.53
CA THR A 50 2.89 -4.34 -4.70
C THR A 50 2.30 -5.52 -5.47
N GLY A 51 3.17 -6.34 -6.06
CA GLY A 51 2.76 -7.34 -7.03
C GLY A 51 2.12 -6.67 -8.26
N THR A 52 0.84 -6.94 -8.51
CA THR A 52 0.07 -6.34 -9.63
C THR A 52 -0.77 -5.12 -9.21
N VAL A 53 -0.72 -4.73 -7.93
CA VAL A 53 -1.54 -3.64 -7.38
C VAL A 53 -0.73 -2.35 -7.33
N ARG A 54 -1.35 -1.24 -7.75
CA ARG A 54 -0.74 0.11 -7.75
C ARG A 54 -1.42 1.03 -6.76
N TRP A 55 -0.63 1.73 -5.97
CA TRP A 55 -1.05 2.69 -4.95
C TRP A 55 -0.44 4.06 -5.21
N GLU A 56 -1.17 5.13 -4.90
CA GLU A 56 -0.65 6.50 -4.87
C GLU A 56 -0.64 6.95 -3.41
N LEU A 57 0.54 7.30 -2.91
CA LEU A 57 0.70 7.91 -1.60
C LEU A 57 0.98 9.40 -1.75
N ASN A 58 0.15 10.22 -1.12
CA ASN A 58 0.40 11.65 -0.98
C ASN A 58 0.85 11.96 0.44
N GLY A 59 2.05 12.53 0.58
CA GLY A 59 2.63 12.91 1.87
C GLY A 59 2.44 14.39 2.23
N CYS A 60 1.54 15.12 1.58
CA CYS A 60 1.45 16.58 1.71
C CYS A 60 0.95 16.99 3.11
N LEU A 61 1.79 17.72 3.85
CA LEU A 61 1.40 18.39 5.09
C LEU A 61 1.17 19.88 4.80
N GLY A 62 -0.03 20.40 5.07
CA GLY A 62 -0.27 21.84 4.99
C GLY A 62 0.41 22.60 6.12
N LYS A 63 0.56 23.92 5.96
CA LYS A 63 1.22 24.78 6.96
C LYS A 63 0.49 24.77 8.31
N GLN A 64 -0.85 24.81 8.30
CA GLN A 64 -1.69 24.92 9.51
C GLN A 64 -2.88 23.94 9.53
N GLY A 65 -2.87 22.92 8.67
CA GLY A 65 -3.97 21.95 8.53
C GLY A 65 -3.83 21.10 7.27
N PRO A 66 -4.88 20.39 6.83
CA PRO A 66 -4.89 19.70 5.56
C PRO A 66 -4.59 20.67 4.41
N CYS A 67 -3.77 20.24 3.44
CA CYS A 67 -3.48 21.05 2.26
C CYS A 67 -4.77 21.28 1.45
N VAL A 68 -5.10 22.53 1.14
CA VAL A 68 -6.34 22.92 0.41
C VAL A 68 -6.40 22.29 -0.99
N ASN A 69 -5.25 22.11 -1.65
CA ASN A 69 -5.20 21.58 -3.02
C ASN A 69 -5.45 20.07 -3.10
N CYS A 70 -5.02 19.29 -2.09
CA CYS A 70 -5.08 17.83 -2.14
C CYS A 70 -5.91 17.18 -1.02
N GLY A 71 -6.33 17.96 -0.02
CA GLY A 71 -7.04 17.49 1.18
C GLY A 71 -6.12 16.94 2.27
N GLY A 72 -4.81 17.23 2.22
CA GLY A 72 -3.81 16.64 3.12
C GLY A 72 -3.29 15.28 2.63
N PRO A 73 -2.62 14.50 3.51
CA PRO A 73 -2.02 13.22 3.15
C PRO A 73 -3.09 12.13 2.99
N TYR A 74 -2.89 11.27 2.00
CA TYR A 74 -3.81 10.19 1.70
C TYR A 74 -3.08 9.03 1.02
N LEU A 75 -3.67 7.84 1.13
CA LEU A 75 -3.37 6.68 0.30
C LEU A 75 -4.55 6.47 -0.67
N LYS A 76 -4.25 6.19 -1.93
CA LYS A 76 -5.25 5.91 -2.96
C LYS A 76 -4.89 4.62 -3.69
N LEU A 77 -5.89 3.79 -3.96
CA LEU A 77 -5.75 2.68 -4.88
C LEU A 77 -5.89 3.19 -6.32
N VAL A 78 -4.89 2.93 -7.16
CA VAL A 78 -4.85 3.38 -8.56
C VAL A 78 -5.32 2.28 -9.51
N SER A 79 -5.08 1.02 -9.17
CA SER A 79 -5.51 -0.12 -9.97
C SER A 79 -6.94 -0.57 -9.64
N GLU A 80 -7.70 -0.98 -10.65
CA GLU A 80 -8.91 -1.78 -10.48
C GLU A 80 -8.55 -3.28 -10.36
N PRO A 81 -9.40 -4.12 -9.76
CA PRO A 81 -10.63 -3.83 -8.99
C PRO A 81 -10.32 -3.35 -7.55
N PRO A 82 -11.34 -3.05 -6.71
CA PRO A 82 -11.13 -2.73 -5.29
C PRO A 82 -10.28 -3.77 -4.56
N ARG A 83 -9.46 -3.33 -3.59
CA ARG A 83 -8.53 -4.20 -2.87
C ARG A 83 -8.64 -4.03 -1.36
N ALA A 84 -8.57 -5.16 -0.66
CA ALA A 84 -8.38 -5.22 0.78
C ALA A 84 -6.93 -5.59 1.09
N ALA A 85 -6.31 -4.86 2.02
CA ALA A 85 -4.93 -5.07 2.43
C ALA A 85 -4.77 -4.72 3.91
N ASN A 86 -3.82 -5.37 4.59
CA ASN A 86 -3.35 -4.84 5.86
C ASN A 86 -2.31 -3.76 5.58
N ILE A 87 -2.52 -2.55 6.07
CA ILE A 87 -1.70 -1.39 5.72
C ILE A 87 -1.26 -0.69 7.00
N THR A 88 -0.02 -0.25 7.06
CA THR A 88 0.45 0.76 8.01
C THR A 88 1.33 1.78 7.28
N ILE A 89 1.25 3.04 7.72
CA ILE A 89 2.06 4.13 7.19
C ILE A 89 2.56 4.94 8.37
N HIS A 90 3.84 5.27 8.39
CA HIS A 90 4.39 6.15 9.40
C HIS A 90 5.53 7.00 8.85
N GLU A 91 5.75 8.15 9.47
CA GLU A 91 6.84 9.06 9.15
C GLU A 91 7.90 9.02 10.25
N GLU A 92 9.16 8.83 9.85
CA GLU A 92 10.32 8.92 10.71
C GLU A 92 10.97 10.31 10.57
N GLY A 93 11.34 10.91 11.72
CA GLY A 93 12.31 12.01 11.76
C GLY A 93 11.79 13.45 11.79
N LEU A 94 10.52 13.70 12.17
CA LEU A 94 9.96 15.07 12.25
C LEU A 94 8.89 15.30 13.34
N ASP A 95 8.64 16.60 13.58
CA ASP A 95 7.68 17.17 14.55
C ASP A 95 6.20 16.94 14.19
N ARG A 96 5.91 16.77 12.89
CA ARG A 96 4.59 16.34 12.40
C ARG A 96 4.76 15.03 11.68
N ARG A 97 3.94 14.05 12.06
CA ARG A 97 4.03 12.69 11.55
C ARG A 97 2.75 12.34 10.83
N ILE A 98 2.87 11.88 9.58
CA ILE A 98 1.78 11.11 9.00
C ILE A 98 1.73 9.71 9.63
N TRP A 99 0.52 9.23 9.92
CA TRP A 99 0.33 7.94 10.56
C TRP A 99 -0.97 7.25 10.12
N LEU A 100 -0.86 5.98 9.75
CA LEU A 100 -1.96 5.04 9.57
C LEU A 100 -1.62 3.79 10.39
N PRO A 101 -2.38 3.48 11.46
CA PRO A 101 -2.11 2.29 12.26
C PRO A 101 -2.27 1.04 11.42
N LEU A 102 -1.56 -0.04 11.79
CA LEU A 102 -1.74 -1.33 11.14
C LEU A 102 -3.19 -1.80 11.28
N GLY A 103 -3.87 -1.96 10.15
CA GLY A 103 -5.24 -2.42 10.10
C GLY A 103 -5.60 -2.93 8.71
N GLN A 104 -6.72 -3.65 8.62
CA GLN A 104 -7.28 -4.07 7.34
C GLN A 104 -8.09 -2.93 6.74
N TYR A 105 -7.72 -2.50 5.54
CA TYR A 105 -8.40 -1.44 4.81
C TYR A 105 -8.86 -1.95 3.45
N THR A 106 -10.12 -1.66 3.11
CA THR A 106 -10.68 -1.89 1.78
C THR A 106 -10.75 -0.57 1.04
N LEU A 107 -9.93 -0.43 -0.01
CA LEU A 107 -9.90 0.78 -0.83
C LEU A 107 -10.62 0.54 -2.16
N GLN A 108 -11.49 1.48 -2.51
CA GLN A 108 -12.08 1.59 -3.84
C GLN A 108 -11.09 2.30 -4.77
N PRO A 109 -11.04 1.95 -6.07
CA PRO A 109 -10.27 2.71 -7.06
C PRO A 109 -10.69 4.17 -7.02
N ASN A 110 -9.70 5.08 -7.08
CA ASN A 110 -9.92 6.53 -6.95
C ASN A 110 -10.42 7.04 -5.60
N GLY A 111 -10.76 6.16 -4.65
CA GLY A 111 -11.03 6.53 -3.26
C GLY A 111 -9.76 6.97 -2.52
N LYS A 112 -9.88 8.01 -1.69
CA LYS A 112 -8.80 8.47 -0.81
C LYS A 112 -9.02 7.97 0.60
N LEU A 113 -8.09 7.15 1.09
CA LEU A 113 -7.96 6.87 2.52
C LEU A 113 -7.08 7.98 3.13
N HIS A 114 -7.70 8.90 3.85
CA HIS A 114 -6.96 9.96 4.53
C HIS A 114 -6.11 9.39 5.66
N VAL A 115 -4.84 9.79 5.68
CA VAL A 115 -3.86 9.37 6.69
C VAL A 115 -3.88 10.39 7.82
N ALA A 116 -3.80 9.94 9.08
CA ALA A 116 -3.82 10.85 10.22
C ALA A 116 -2.55 11.71 10.23
N VAL A 117 -2.69 12.95 10.70
CA VAL A 117 -1.56 13.84 10.98
C VAL A 117 -1.49 14.02 12.48
N MET A 118 -0.43 13.50 13.09
CA MET A 118 -0.13 13.72 14.49
C MET A 118 0.86 14.87 14.63
N VAL A 119 0.54 15.84 15.48
CA VAL A 119 1.41 16.97 15.80
C VAL A 119 1.99 16.70 17.18
N ASP A 120 3.32 16.63 17.30
CA ASP A 120 3.95 16.59 18.63
C ASP A 120 3.85 17.99 19.26
N SER A 121 3.12 18.09 20.37
CA SER A 121 2.80 19.35 21.07
C SER A 121 4.02 20.08 21.65
N ASN A 122 5.20 19.45 21.62
CA ASN A 122 6.43 19.95 22.24
C ASN A 122 7.46 20.53 21.26
N ALA A 123 7.13 20.63 19.97
CA ALA A 123 8.05 21.14 18.95
C ALA A 123 8.06 22.68 18.93
N ASN A 124 8.84 23.28 19.83
CA ASN A 124 9.03 24.72 19.94
C ASN A 124 10.18 25.26 19.06
N ASP A 125 10.66 24.51 18.06
CA ASP A 125 11.76 24.95 17.22
C ASP A 125 11.39 24.90 15.73
N PRO A 126 11.20 26.03 15.03
CA PRO A 126 11.01 26.04 13.59
C PRO A 126 12.30 25.75 12.80
N GLY A 127 13.35 25.25 13.47
CA GLY A 127 14.69 25.05 12.93
C GLY A 127 14.85 23.81 12.05
N ARG A 128 14.98 24.06 10.73
CA ARG A 128 15.40 23.11 9.68
C ARG A 128 14.46 21.92 9.46
N ARG A 129 13.63 22.03 8.44
CA ARG A 129 12.91 20.88 7.87
C ARG A 129 13.92 19.89 7.28
N LYS A 130 14.21 18.83 8.04
CA LYS A 130 15.05 17.72 7.55
C LYS A 130 14.29 16.91 6.50
N ARG A 131 15.04 16.16 5.69
CA ARG A 131 14.47 15.12 4.82
C ARG A 131 13.57 14.21 5.65
N ARG A 132 12.38 13.94 5.15
CA ARG A 132 11.36 13.15 5.83
C ARG A 132 11.35 11.77 5.23
N LYS A 133 11.33 10.73 6.05
CA LYS A 133 11.24 9.36 5.57
C LYS A 133 9.85 8.83 5.88
N ILE A 134 9.07 8.57 4.85
CA ILE A 134 7.78 7.89 4.99
C ILE A 134 8.01 6.41 4.73
N VAL A 135 7.66 5.59 5.71
CA VAL A 135 7.67 4.13 5.60
C VAL A 135 6.23 3.67 5.47
N SER A 136 5.97 2.90 4.43
CA SER A 136 4.67 2.28 4.17
C SER A 136 4.84 0.77 4.08
N THR A 137 4.02 0.04 4.81
CA THR A 137 4.05 -1.42 4.84
C THR A 137 2.67 -1.95 4.44
N PHE A 138 2.65 -2.84 3.46
CA PHE A 138 1.45 -3.47 2.92
C PHE A 138 1.58 -4.98 3.07
N SER A 139 0.65 -5.61 3.76
CA SER A 139 0.50 -7.08 3.75
C SER A 139 -0.70 -7.42 2.88
N LEU A 140 -0.41 -8.04 1.74
CA LEU A 140 -1.40 -8.39 0.72
C LEU A 140 -1.55 -9.89 0.61
N TYR A 141 -2.80 -10.35 0.55
CA TYR A 141 -3.10 -11.70 0.10
C TYR A 141 -3.12 -11.70 -1.42
N MET A 142 -2.18 -12.43 -2.02
CA MET A 142 -2.13 -12.66 -3.46
C MET A 142 -2.44 -14.12 -3.75
N ASN A 143 -3.39 -14.35 -4.65
CA ASN A 143 -3.57 -15.65 -5.27
C ASN A 143 -2.53 -15.78 -6.37
N ILE A 144 -1.67 -16.79 -6.23
CA ILE A 144 -0.74 -17.21 -7.27
C ILE A 144 -1.42 -18.38 -7.97
N PHE A 145 -1.69 -18.20 -9.25
CA PHE A 145 -2.12 -19.28 -10.12
C PHE A 145 -0.87 -20.00 -10.58
N VAL A 146 -0.83 -21.30 -10.38
CA VAL A 146 0.25 -22.14 -10.88
C VAL A 146 -0.36 -23.03 -11.94
N ASP A 147 0.14 -22.90 -13.15
CA ASP A 147 -0.15 -23.83 -14.23
C ASP A 147 0.55 -25.17 -13.91
N PRO A 148 -0.18 -26.28 -13.78
CA PRO A 148 0.43 -27.59 -13.58
C PRO A 148 1.46 -27.96 -14.64
N ALA A 149 1.34 -27.43 -15.86
CA ALA A 149 2.28 -27.70 -16.95
C ALA A 149 3.68 -27.07 -16.70
N GLU A 150 3.77 -26.05 -15.85
CA GLU A 150 5.03 -25.37 -15.52
C GLU A 150 5.70 -25.94 -14.25
N VAL A 151 5.02 -26.82 -13.50
CA VAL A 151 5.58 -27.50 -12.34
C VAL A 151 6.18 -28.83 -12.79
N SER A 152 7.40 -28.80 -13.32
CA SER A 152 8.16 -30.02 -13.59
C SER A 152 8.67 -30.62 -12.28
N ASP A 153 8.32 -31.88 -12.04
CA ASP A 153 8.90 -32.70 -10.96
C ASP A 153 10.36 -33.03 -11.30
N ASP A 154 11.29 -32.19 -10.85
CA ASP A 154 12.70 -32.57 -10.65
C ASP A 154 12.91 -33.07 -9.20
#